data_AF-A0AAJ1ZG04-F1
#
_entry.id   AF-A0AAJ1ZG04-F1
#
_cell.length_a   1.000
_cell.length_b   1.000
_cell.length_c   1.000
_cell.angle_alpha   90.00
_cell.angle_beta   90.00
_cell.angle_gamma   90.00
#
_symmetry.space_group_name_H-M   'P 1'
#
loop_
_entity.id
_entity.type
_entity.pdbx_description
1 polymer ?
#
loop_
_entity_poly.entity_id
_entity_poly.type
_entity_poly.pdbx_seq_one_letter_code
_entity_poly.pdbx_strand_id
1 'polypeptide(L)'
;MQGIGNYAVTRAIVALIFIAATIVIAVAYYSVKHGLRETVKRTLLAILLLVVATIVINYSLEARTRARIVTAKCAKSVSPTSRYVARTCYSGGRVVLRVLTADESSLLAERTFWSYGDDPARLYWEDGRLKYGDGDENGVHFSSITLPPNLKDRLLAHLP
;
A
#
# COMPACT_ATOMS: atom_id res chain seq x y z
N MET A 1 18.18 -19.69 1.89
CA MET A 1 18.24 -18.46 2.72
C MET A 1 16.85 -18.18 3.25
N GLN A 2 16.53 -18.74 4.42
CA GLN A 2 15.25 -18.59 5.12
C GLN A 2 15.50 -17.64 6.30
N GLY A 3 14.76 -16.54 6.42
CA GLY A 3 14.88 -15.71 7.62
C GLY A 3 14.63 -14.22 7.45
N ILE A 4 13.66 -13.78 6.64
CA ILE A 4 13.22 -12.38 6.67
C ILE A 4 11.68 -12.28 6.83
N GLY A 5 10.90 -13.22 6.28
CA GLY A 5 9.43 -13.25 6.40
C GLY A 5 8.90 -13.47 7.82
N ASN A 6 9.56 -14.30 8.64
CA ASN A 6 9.08 -14.63 9.99
C ASN A 6 9.12 -13.43 10.95
N TYR A 7 9.95 -12.42 10.71
CA TYR A 7 10.13 -11.31 11.65
C TYR A 7 9.01 -10.26 11.54
N ALA A 8 8.45 -10.04 10.35
CA ALA A 8 7.34 -9.11 10.16
C ALA A 8 6.05 -9.66 10.78
N VAL A 9 5.77 -10.94 10.55
CA VAL A 9 4.60 -11.64 11.10
C VAL A 9 4.70 -11.74 12.63
N THR A 10 5.88 -12.09 13.16
CA THR A 10 6.09 -12.18 14.61
C THR A 10 5.93 -10.82 15.29
N ARG A 11 6.42 -9.72 14.69
CA ARG A 11 6.22 -8.37 15.25
C ARG A 11 4.76 -7.93 15.22
N ALA A 12 4.01 -8.28 14.17
CA ALA A 12 2.59 -8.00 14.07
C ALA A 12 1.78 -8.77 15.13
N ILE A 13 2.09 -10.06 15.34
CA ILE A 13 1.45 -10.89 16.37
C ILE A 13 1.74 -10.35 17.77
N VAL A 14 3.00 -10.04 18.08
CA VAL A 14 3.37 -9.47 19.38
C VAL A 14 2.67 -8.13 19.63
N ALA A 15 2.61 -7.24 18.62
CA ALA A 15 1.89 -5.98 18.74
C ALA A 15 0.39 -6.19 19.03
N LEU A 16 -0.26 -7.14 18.34
CA LEU A 16 -1.66 -7.49 18.58
C LEU A 16 -1.88 -8.04 20.00
N ILE A 17 -0.97 -8.85 20.52
CA ILE A 17 -1.04 -9.37 21.90
C ILE A 17 -0.92 -8.23 22.91
N PHE A 18 0.01 -7.29 22.74
CA PHE A 18 0.14 -6.13 23.63
C PHE A 18 -1.10 -5.22 23.58
N ILE A 19 -1.68 -5.02 22.40
CA ILE A 19 -2.92 -4.26 22.25
C ILE A 19 -4.08 -4.98 22.95
N ALA A 20 -4.23 -6.29 22.75
CA ALA A 20 -5.26 -7.08 23.43
C ALA A 20 -5.10 -7.06 24.96
N ALA A 21 -3.87 -7.22 25.46
CA ALA A 21 -3.58 -7.18 26.89
C ALA A 21 -3.89 -5.80 27.51
N THR A 22 -3.50 -4.71 26.85
CA THR A 22 -3.80 -3.35 27.33
C THR A 22 -5.29 -3.05 27.32
N ILE A 23 -6.03 -3.54 26.31
CA ILE A 23 -7.50 -3.47 26.26
C ILE A 23 -8.13 -4.22 27.44
N VAL A 24 -7.71 -5.46 27.70
CA VAL A 24 -8.26 -6.27 28.79
C VAL A 24 -7.98 -5.64 30.15
N ILE A 25 -6.76 -5.15 30.37
CA ILE A 25 -6.36 -4.46 31.61
C ILE A 25 -7.17 -3.17 31.78
N ALA A 26 -7.36 -2.38 30.72
CA ALA A 26 -8.15 -1.15 30.77
C ALA A 26 -9.63 -1.45 31.08
N VAL A 27 -10.24 -2.46 30.44
CA VAL A 27 -11.62 -2.86 30.71
C VAL A 27 -11.78 -3.36 32.14
N ALA A 28 -10.85 -4.18 32.65
CA ALA A 28 -10.89 -4.68 34.01
C ALA A 28 -10.77 -3.53 35.04
N TYR A 29 -9.81 -2.62 34.85
CA TYR A 29 -9.57 -1.50 35.77
C TYR A 29 -10.76 -0.52 35.82
N TYR A 30 -11.38 -0.23 34.67
CA TYR A 30 -12.52 0.70 34.61
C TYR A 30 -13.87 0.05 34.97
N SER A 31 -14.06 -1.25 34.69
CA SER A 31 -15.29 -1.97 35.07
C SER A 31 -15.47 -2.05 36.58
N VAL A 32 -14.36 -2.11 37.34
CA VAL A 32 -14.35 -2.04 38.80
C VAL A 32 -14.85 -0.67 39.32
N LYS A 33 -14.72 0.40 38.54
CA LYS A 33 -14.89 1.78 39.04
C LYS A 33 -16.14 2.51 38.54
N HIS A 34 -16.65 2.21 37.34
CA HIS A 34 -17.70 3.02 36.69
C HIS A 34 -18.88 2.24 36.07
N GLY A 35 -18.92 0.92 36.24
CA GLY A 35 -19.94 0.07 35.62
C GLY A 35 -19.58 -0.35 34.20
N LEU A 36 -19.94 -1.59 33.86
CA LEU A 36 -19.47 -2.29 32.66
C LEU A 36 -19.88 -1.60 31.34
N ARG A 37 -21.08 -1.03 31.25
CA ARG A 37 -21.64 -0.51 29.98
C ARG A 37 -20.91 0.71 29.44
N GLU A 38 -20.60 1.67 30.30
CA GLU A 38 -19.94 2.92 29.90
C GLU A 38 -18.43 2.73 29.71
N THR A 39 -17.86 1.74 30.41
CA THR A 39 -16.50 1.27 30.19
C THR A 39 -16.35 0.64 28.81
N VAL A 40 -17.23 -0.30 28.44
CA VAL A 40 -17.15 -0.99 27.13
C VAL A 40 -17.25 -0.01 25.96
N LYS A 41 -18.15 0.99 26.01
CA LYS A 41 -18.26 2.01 24.95
C LYS A 41 -16.98 2.82 24.79
N ARG A 42 -16.39 3.30 25.89
CA ARG A 42 -15.16 4.10 25.85
C ARG A 42 -13.98 3.27 25.36
N THR A 43 -13.87 2.02 25.80
CA THR A 43 -12.83 1.11 25.32
C THR A 43 -12.99 0.83 23.82
N LEU A 44 -14.20 0.51 23.35
CA LEU A 44 -14.45 0.30 21.91
C LEU A 44 -14.08 1.53 21.08
N LEU A 45 -14.43 2.74 21.55
CA LEU A 45 -14.07 3.97 20.87
C LEU A 45 -12.55 4.18 20.83
N ALA A 46 -11.85 3.91 21.94
CA ALA A 46 -10.39 4.01 22.01
C ALA A 46 -9.69 3.00 21.08
N ILE A 47 -10.20 1.77 21.00
CA ILE A 47 -9.70 0.75 20.07
C ILE A 47 -9.91 1.22 18.63
N LEU A 48 -11.11 1.71 18.31
CA LEU A 48 -11.42 2.21 16.98
C LEU A 48 -10.46 3.34 16.58
N LEU A 49 -10.21 4.30 17.48
CA LEU A 49 -9.27 5.39 17.25
C LEU A 49 -7.83 4.88 17.06
N LEU A 50 -7.39 3.88 17.83
CA LEU A 50 -6.06 3.27 17.68
C LEU A 50 -5.91 2.55 16.34
N VAL A 51 -6.92 1.81 15.91
CA VAL A 51 -6.92 1.13 14.60
C VAL A 51 -6.82 2.17 13.48
N VAL A 52 -7.65 3.21 13.52
CA VAL A 52 -7.60 4.30 12.54
C VAL A 52 -6.25 5.00 12.55
N ALA A 53 -5.71 5.35 13.72
CA ALA A 53 -4.40 6.00 13.84
C ALA A 53 -3.27 5.12 13.27
N THR A 54 -3.31 3.81 13.52
CA THR A 54 -2.32 2.86 13.00
C THR A 54 -2.37 2.81 11.46
N ILE A 55 -3.56 2.76 10.88
CA ILE A 55 -3.76 2.80 9.42
C ILE A 55 -3.18 4.10 8.85
N VAL A 56 -3.51 5.25 9.45
CA VAL A 56 -3.03 6.57 9.00
C VAL A 56 -1.52 6.69 9.10
N ILE A 57 -0.90 6.21 10.18
CA ILE A 57 0.56 6.25 10.35
C ILE A 57 1.25 5.41 9.28
N ASN A 58 0.84 4.15 9.11
CA ASN A 58 1.42 3.26 8.10
C ASN A 58 1.28 3.84 6.69
N TYR A 59 0.09 4.35 6.37
CA TYR A 59 -0.18 5.05 5.12
C TYR A 59 0.77 6.24 4.90
N SER A 60 0.91 7.11 5.92
CA SER A 60 1.76 8.30 5.84
C SER A 60 3.25 7.98 5.66
N LEU A 61 3.72 6.87 6.24
CA LEU A 61 5.10 6.43 6.10
C LEU A 61 5.35 5.93 4.67
N GLU A 62 4.43 5.14 4.11
CA GLU A 62 4.52 4.70 2.72
C GLU A 62 4.48 5.89 1.75
N ALA A 63 3.54 6.83 1.94
CA ALA A 63 3.41 8.05 1.16
C ALA A 63 4.72 8.84 1.09
N ARG A 64 5.37 9.03 2.25
CA ARG A 64 6.67 9.72 2.34
C ARG A 64 7.77 9.01 1.57
N THR A 65 7.76 7.68 1.51
CA THR A 65 8.73 6.93 0.70
C THR A 65 8.48 7.10 -0.80
N ARG A 66 7.22 7.24 -1.24
CA ARG A 66 6.86 7.49 -2.64
C ARG A 66 7.20 8.91 -3.08
N ALA A 67 7.06 9.89 -2.21
CA ALA A 67 7.38 11.29 -2.49
C ALA A 67 8.89 11.53 -2.73
N ARG A 68 9.78 10.68 -2.22
CA ARG A 68 11.23 10.80 -2.41
C ARG A 68 11.76 10.20 -3.72
N ILE A 69 10.87 9.63 -4.54
CA ILE A 69 11.27 8.99 -5.79
C ILE A 69 11.60 10.07 -6.84
N VAL A 70 12.87 10.12 -7.23
CA VAL A 70 13.36 11.03 -8.28
C VAL A 70 12.89 10.52 -9.64
N THR A 71 11.94 11.25 -10.25
CA THR A 71 11.29 10.88 -11.52
C THR A 71 12.26 10.74 -12.70
N ALA A 72 13.41 11.40 -12.63
CA ALA A 72 14.44 11.38 -13.69
C ALA A 72 15.11 10.00 -13.90
N LYS A 73 14.97 9.07 -12.95
CA LYS A 73 15.54 7.70 -13.06
C LYS A 73 14.51 6.65 -13.47
N CYS A 74 13.31 7.07 -13.89
CA CYS A 74 12.22 6.16 -14.18
C CYS A 74 12.21 5.74 -15.66
N ALA A 75 11.90 4.48 -15.93
CA ALA A 75 11.67 4.01 -17.28
C ALA A 75 10.30 4.49 -17.77
N LYS A 76 10.22 4.89 -19.04
CA LYS A 76 8.99 5.35 -19.70
C LYS A 76 8.56 4.33 -20.75
N SER A 77 7.28 3.99 -20.77
CA SER A 77 6.64 3.15 -21.79
C SER A 77 5.38 3.84 -22.29
N VAL A 78 5.15 3.83 -23.60
CA VAL A 78 4.00 4.50 -24.22
C VAL A 78 3.03 3.43 -24.73
N SER A 79 1.73 3.64 -24.51
CA SER A 79 0.70 2.73 -25.02
C SER A 79 0.72 2.68 -26.56
N PRO A 80 0.32 1.56 -27.19
CA PRO A 80 0.23 1.45 -28.66
C PRO A 80 -0.67 2.52 -29.29
N THR A 81 -1.73 2.93 -28.58
CA THR A 81 -2.65 3.99 -29.02
C THR A 81 -2.12 5.41 -28.78
N SER A 82 -0.93 5.56 -28.18
CA SER A 82 -0.34 6.84 -27.76
C SER A 82 -1.22 7.71 -26.83
N ARG A 83 -2.28 7.15 -26.25
CA ARG A 83 -3.19 7.87 -25.34
C ARG A 83 -2.73 7.87 -23.88
N TYR A 84 -1.85 6.94 -23.52
CA TYR A 84 -1.38 6.74 -22.15
C TYR A 84 0.13 6.55 -22.10
N VAL A 85 0.72 7.00 -21.01
CA VAL A 85 2.14 6.82 -20.68
C VAL A 85 2.24 6.10 -19.35
N ALA A 86 3.07 5.06 -19.28
CA ALA A 86 3.45 4.41 -18.03
C ALA A 86 4.88 4.81 -17.65
N ARG A 87 5.09 5.21 -16.40
CA ARG A 87 6.41 5.43 -15.81
C ARG A 87 6.65 4.44 -14.67
N THR A 88 7.78 3.75 -14.70
CA THR A 88 8.20 2.84 -13.62
C THR A 88 9.48 3.36 -12.96
N CYS A 89 9.38 3.58 -11.66
CA CYS A 89 10.48 4.10 -10.85
C CYS A 89 10.91 3.06 -9.82
N TYR A 90 12.22 2.81 -9.71
CA TYR A 90 12.79 1.87 -8.76
C TYR A 90 13.37 2.60 -7.56
N SER A 91 12.99 2.19 -6.35
CA SER A 91 13.51 2.76 -5.11
C SER A 91 13.61 1.68 -4.03
N GLY A 92 14.83 1.26 -3.71
CA GLY A 92 15.13 0.40 -2.56
C GLY A 92 14.34 -0.92 -2.53
N GLY A 93 14.22 -1.61 -3.67
CA GLY A 93 13.47 -2.86 -3.80
C GLY A 93 11.96 -2.68 -4.07
N ARG A 94 11.46 -1.45 -4.12
CA ARG A 94 10.08 -1.14 -4.51
C ARG A 94 10.02 -0.55 -5.91
N VAL A 95 8.96 -0.90 -6.63
CA VAL A 95 8.61 -0.32 -7.93
C VAL A 95 7.38 0.54 -7.75
N VAL A 96 7.45 1.79 -8.20
CA VAL A 96 6.29 2.68 -8.33
C VAL A 96 5.95 2.81 -9.80
N LEU A 97 4.80 2.25 -10.17
CA LEU A 97 4.20 2.32 -11.50
C LEU A 97 3.15 3.43 -11.52
N ARG A 98 3.36 4.43 -12.37
CA ARG A 98 2.43 5.53 -12.62
C ARG A 98 1.90 5.45 -14.03
N VAL A 99 0.59 5.51 -14.19
CA VAL A 99 -0.08 5.64 -15.48
C VAL A 99 -0.57 7.07 -15.60
N LEU A 100 -0.14 7.75 -16.66
CA LEU A 100 -0.47 9.14 -16.97
C LEU A 100 -1.19 9.24 -18.31
N THR A 101 -1.78 10.42 -18.56
CA THR A 101 -2.23 10.84 -19.89
C THR A 101 -1.06 10.97 -20.87
N ALA A 102 -1.37 11.02 -22.17
CA ALA A 102 -0.39 11.13 -23.26
C ALA A 102 0.55 12.34 -23.11
N ASP A 103 0.01 13.47 -22.67
CA ASP A 103 0.72 14.73 -22.39
C ASP A 103 1.42 14.74 -21.02
N GLU A 104 1.32 13.64 -20.26
CA GLU A 104 1.90 13.47 -18.93
C GLU A 104 1.41 14.50 -17.90
N SER A 105 0.32 15.22 -18.18
CA SER A 105 -0.23 16.26 -17.31
C SER A 105 -1.00 15.71 -16.13
N SER A 106 -1.62 14.53 -16.28
CA SER A 106 -2.53 13.96 -15.30
C SER A 106 -2.14 12.55 -14.90
N LEU A 107 -2.01 12.30 -13.60
CA LEU A 107 -1.83 10.97 -13.03
C LEU A 107 -3.18 10.26 -12.96
N LEU A 108 -3.31 9.15 -13.68
CA LEU A 108 -4.57 8.39 -13.82
C LEU A 108 -4.62 7.17 -12.90
N ALA A 109 -3.49 6.53 -12.66
CA ALA A 109 -3.37 5.41 -11.73
C ALA A 109 -1.95 5.35 -11.15
N GLU A 110 -1.83 4.96 -9.88
CA GLU A 110 -0.55 4.63 -9.26
C GLU A 110 -0.63 3.25 -8.59
N ARG A 111 0.44 2.47 -8.74
CA ARG A 111 0.65 1.20 -8.05
C ARG A 111 2.06 1.15 -7.50
N THR A 112 2.17 0.69 -6.25
CA THR A 112 3.45 0.42 -5.61
C THR A 112 3.49 -1.05 -5.25
N PHE A 113 4.55 -1.73 -5.65
CA PHE A 113 4.76 -3.15 -5.37
C PHE A 113 6.24 -3.45 -5.14
N TRP A 114 6.55 -4.62 -4.62
CA TRP A 114 7.92 -5.05 -4.37
C TRP A 114 8.51 -5.70 -5.62
N SER A 115 9.78 -5.39 -5.90
CA SER A 115 10.57 -6.05 -6.93
C SER A 115 11.31 -7.21 -6.28
N TYR A 116 10.83 -8.44 -6.50
CA TYR A 116 11.46 -9.67 -5.97
C TYR A 116 12.43 -10.33 -6.97
N GLY A 117 12.87 -9.60 -8.00
CA GLY A 117 13.87 -10.07 -8.97
C GLY A 117 14.85 -8.99 -9.39
N ASP A 118 15.96 -9.41 -9.98
CA ASP A 118 16.99 -8.54 -10.57
C ASP A 118 16.53 -7.89 -11.88
N ASP A 119 15.48 -8.44 -12.49
CA ASP A 119 14.91 -7.92 -13.74
C ASP A 119 13.96 -6.74 -13.47
N PRO A 120 14.03 -5.67 -14.28
CA PRO A 120 13.06 -4.59 -14.22
C PRO A 120 11.64 -5.13 -14.48
N ALA A 121 10.65 -4.61 -13.74
CA ALA A 121 9.23 -4.86 -13.92
C ALA A 121 8.85 -4.73 -15.41
N ARG A 122 8.54 -5.88 -16.02
CA ARG A 122 8.15 -5.95 -17.42
C ARG A 122 6.71 -5.43 -17.56
N LEU A 123 6.55 -4.43 -18.42
CA LEU A 123 5.26 -3.84 -18.75
C LEU A 123 4.78 -4.38 -20.08
N TYR A 124 3.52 -4.81 -20.14
CA TYR A 124 2.88 -5.26 -21.36
C TYR A 124 1.57 -4.48 -21.55
N TRP A 125 1.47 -3.81 -22.69
CA TRP A 125 0.22 -3.20 -23.11
C TRP A 125 -0.61 -4.24 -23.85
N GLU A 126 -1.83 -4.42 -23.39
CA GLU A 126 -2.85 -5.26 -24.02
C GLU A 126 -4.10 -4.39 -24.25
N ASP A 127 -4.96 -4.73 -25.20
CA ASP A 127 -6.09 -3.87 -25.59
C ASP A 127 -6.94 -3.41 -24.39
N GLY A 128 -6.75 -2.14 -24.01
CA GLY A 128 -7.42 -1.53 -22.86
C GLY A 128 -6.88 -1.97 -21.49
N ARG A 129 -5.67 -2.53 -21.40
CA ARG A 129 -5.03 -2.94 -20.13
C ARG A 129 -3.52 -2.72 -20.13
N LEU A 130 -2.98 -2.36 -18.98
CA LEU A 130 -1.55 -2.40 -18.70
C LEU A 130 -1.28 -3.54 -17.73
N LYS A 131 -0.62 -4.59 -18.21
CA LYS A 131 -0.14 -5.71 -17.38
C LYS A 131 1.26 -5.41 -16.88
N TYR A 132 1.53 -5.76 -15.62
CA TYR A 132 2.84 -5.61 -15.02
C TYR A 132 3.15 -6.83 -14.14
N GLY A 133 4.43 -7.24 -14.15
CA GLY A 133 4.94 -8.23 -13.22
C GLY A 133 5.02 -7.64 -11.82
N ASP A 134 4.30 -8.26 -10.90
CA ASP A 134 4.17 -7.96 -9.48
C ASP A 134 4.70 -9.19 -8.73
N GLY A 135 5.85 -9.05 -8.07
CA GLY A 135 6.44 -10.15 -7.32
C GLY A 135 5.96 -10.15 -5.87
N ASP A 136 5.69 -11.32 -5.32
CA ASP A 136 5.60 -11.55 -3.88
C ASP A 136 6.55 -12.69 -3.46
N GLU A 137 6.47 -13.08 -2.18
CA GLU A 137 7.25 -14.21 -1.64
C GLU A 137 6.95 -15.57 -2.29
N ASN A 138 5.84 -15.68 -3.02
CA ASN A 138 5.38 -16.89 -3.70
C ASN A 138 5.71 -16.90 -5.20
N GLY A 139 6.31 -15.83 -5.73
CA GLY A 139 6.80 -15.76 -7.11
C GLY A 139 6.36 -14.49 -7.83
N VAL A 140 6.49 -14.48 -9.16
CA VAL A 140 6.05 -13.36 -10.00
C VAL A 140 4.61 -13.59 -10.45
N HIS A 141 3.70 -12.75 -9.97
CA HIS A 141 2.32 -12.66 -10.42
C HIS A 141 2.16 -11.56 -11.47
N PHE A 142 1.18 -11.70 -12.36
CA PHE A 142 0.86 -10.65 -13.33
C PHE A 142 -0.39 -9.90 -12.88
N SER A 143 -0.18 -8.67 -12.44
CA SER A 143 -1.26 -7.74 -12.10
C SER A 143 -1.61 -6.87 -13.31
N SER A 144 -2.83 -6.35 -13.36
CA SER A 144 -3.27 -5.52 -14.49
C SER A 144 -4.05 -4.28 -14.06
N ILE A 145 -3.85 -3.18 -14.78
CA ILE A 145 -4.61 -1.94 -14.68
C ILE A 145 -5.51 -1.86 -15.91
N THR A 146 -6.81 -1.69 -15.71
CA THR A 146 -7.76 -1.51 -16.82
C THR A 146 -7.72 -0.05 -17.30
N LEU A 147 -7.81 0.17 -18.61
CA LEU A 147 -7.74 1.46 -19.28
C LEU A 147 -9.05 1.72 -20.04
N PRO A 148 -9.69 2.89 -19.87
CA PRO A 148 -9.33 3.96 -18.94
C PRO A 148 -9.42 3.50 -17.47
N PRO A 149 -8.55 4.00 -16.57
CA PRO A 149 -8.61 3.65 -15.15
C PRO A 149 -9.96 4.02 -14.54
N ASN A 150 -10.47 3.13 -13.69
CA ASN A 150 -11.73 3.34 -13.00
C ASN A 150 -11.60 4.50 -11.98
N LEU A 151 -12.74 4.99 -11.49
CA LEU A 151 -12.75 6.10 -10.52
C LEU A 151 -11.97 5.79 -9.24
N LYS A 152 -11.99 4.54 -8.79
CA LYS A 152 -11.23 4.09 -7.61
C LYS A 152 -9.72 4.23 -7.84
N ASP A 153 -9.23 3.86 -9.01
CA ASP A 153 -7.82 3.92 -9.37
C ASP A 153 -7.33 5.36 -9.47
N ARG A 154 -8.18 6.25 -10.01
CA ARG A 154 -7.91 7.69 -10.06
C ARG A 154 -7.89 8.32 -8.67
N LEU A 155 -8.82 7.94 -7.80
CA LEU A 155 -8.88 8.42 -6.42
C LEU A 155 -7.65 7.95 -5.65
N LEU A 156 -7.30 6.66 -5.75
CA LEU A 156 -6.10 6.09 -5.13
C LEU A 156 -4.81 6.71 -5.64
N ALA A 157 -4.79 7.19 -6.89
CA ALA A 157 -3.62 7.88 -7.45
C ALA A 157 -3.43 9.30 -6.90
N HIS A 158 -4.48 9.95 -6.38
CA HIS A 158 -4.41 11.27 -5.76
C HIS A 158 -4.14 11.21 -4.26
N LEU A 159 -4.19 10.00 -3.69
CA LEU A 159 -3.84 9.77 -2.31
C LEU A 159 -2.31 9.57 -2.23
N PRO A 160 -1.59 10.36 -1.42
CA PRO A 160 -0.12 10.42 -1.43
C PRO A 160 0.54 9.13 -0.96
#